data_AF-A0A1C0TMN8-F1
#
_entry.id   AF-A0A1C0TMN8-F1
#
_cell.length_a   1.000
_cell.length_b   1.000
_cell.length_c   1.000
_cell.angle_alpha   90.00
_cell.angle_beta   90.00
_cell.angle_gamma   90.00
#
_symmetry.space_group_name_H-M   'P 1'
#
loop_
_entity.id
_entity.type
_entity.pdbx_description
1 polymer ?
#
loop_
_entity_poly.entity_id
_entity_poly.type
_entity_poly.pdbx_seq_one_letter_code
_entity_poly.pdbx_strand_id
1 'polypeptide(L)'
;MFFFIPWVIVVFLRAYGPISHEEISLYLVVFIGLSILLPYLSYIIGFFLVRSESAISQLPEKSNFIGENNSNIDRVAKFLLVLAFIFPVVALFDFLFLKGASLGGIVAQREAEHMSGPRNSLSGALITLLSAISPIFYVFIMENYELARKKKIIYSLIAFVGICCLFLSGGRNGFFISILFIFFYSKVFFANRAESKVKSSLLSKFILYSALLYFFFFSLNIFIERFSIQGFEVGYMLEYLEREYSVKVSKPEGLTGFLLEIYSVLIYLIFYVTHSFTYLNQYFAIDYEPFLSGGYNFPLLARVFDILFGFDIYSSGRSALLIEGVYLTLPGSLYVDFGFIGSILFLCVCSFYFGFMARNVKKLYFYERFLFCYLLVAFTFSPIYGVFGTANGFSFLIIMSLVFLVSTRFKLSR
;
A
#
# COMPACT_ATOMS: atom_id res chain seq x y z
N MET A 1 13.14 -13.24 -0.88
CA MET A 1 11.92 -14.02 -0.58
C MET A 1 10.64 -13.18 -0.68
N PHE A 2 10.53 -12.05 0.03
CA PHE A 2 9.32 -11.18 0.02
C PHE A 2 8.95 -10.58 -1.33
N PHE A 3 9.90 -10.40 -2.24
CA PHE A 3 9.63 -9.96 -3.61
C PHE A 3 9.15 -11.12 -4.49
N PHE A 4 9.76 -12.31 -4.41
CA PHE A 4 9.50 -13.40 -5.36
C PHE A 4 8.21 -14.19 -5.07
N ILE A 5 7.93 -14.49 -3.80
CA ILE A 5 6.77 -15.34 -3.44
C ILE A 5 5.42 -14.76 -3.91
N PRO A 6 5.11 -13.47 -3.71
CA PRO A 6 3.87 -12.90 -4.20
C PRO A 6 3.71 -13.04 -5.71
N TRP A 7 4.78 -12.81 -6.47
CA TRP A 7 4.77 -12.99 -7.94
C TRP A 7 4.49 -14.44 -8.33
N VAL A 8 5.13 -15.41 -7.67
CA VAL A 8 4.86 -16.83 -7.91
C VAL A 8 3.40 -17.17 -7.65
N ILE A 9 2.83 -16.69 -6.53
CA ILE A 9 1.42 -16.93 -6.20
C ILE A 9 0.51 -16.36 -7.28
N VAL A 10 0.71 -15.11 -7.69
CA VAL A 10 -0.15 -14.45 -8.68
C VAL A 10 -0.02 -15.09 -10.07
N VAL A 11 1.21 -15.42 -10.50
CA VAL A 11 1.45 -16.14 -11.77
C VAL A 11 0.81 -17.52 -11.73
N PHE A 12 0.93 -18.24 -10.61
CA PHE A 12 0.28 -19.54 -10.44
C PHE A 12 -1.25 -19.43 -10.50
N LEU A 13 -1.84 -18.46 -9.79
CA LEU A 13 -3.28 -18.21 -9.83
C LEU A 13 -3.75 -17.80 -11.23
N ARG A 14 -2.95 -17.05 -11.99
CA ARG A 14 -3.28 -16.70 -13.38
C ARG A 14 -3.20 -17.90 -14.32
N ALA A 15 -2.22 -18.78 -14.14
CA ALA A 15 -1.98 -19.91 -15.03
C ALA A 15 -2.89 -21.12 -14.75
N TYR A 16 -3.18 -21.39 -13.47
CA TYR A 16 -3.89 -22.60 -13.03
C TYR A 16 -5.14 -22.31 -12.21
N GLY A 17 -5.48 -21.04 -12.02
CA GLY A 17 -6.68 -20.65 -11.29
C GLY A 17 -7.97 -20.96 -12.05
N PRO A 18 -9.12 -20.78 -11.38
CA PRO A 18 -10.44 -21.01 -11.96
C PRO A 18 -10.86 -19.95 -12.99
N ILE A 19 -10.01 -18.95 -13.25
CA ILE A 19 -10.24 -17.90 -14.24
C ILE A 19 -9.25 -18.10 -15.38
N SER A 20 -9.77 -18.34 -16.58
CA SER A 20 -8.96 -18.31 -17.79
C SER A 20 -8.91 -16.88 -18.31
N HIS A 21 -7.69 -16.36 -18.45
CA HIS A 21 -7.41 -15.06 -19.04
C HIS A 21 -6.95 -15.23 -20.49
N GLU A 22 -7.03 -14.15 -21.26
CA GLU A 22 -6.39 -14.07 -22.57
C GLU A 22 -4.89 -14.32 -22.49
N GLU A 23 -4.34 -14.84 -23.60
CA GLU A 23 -2.92 -15.04 -23.75
C GLU A 23 -2.16 -13.71 -23.63
N ILE A 24 -1.07 -13.75 -22.86
CA ILE A 24 -0.19 -12.60 -22.69
C ILE A 24 0.88 -12.60 -23.78
N SER A 25 1.17 -11.43 -24.33
CA SER A 25 2.21 -11.26 -25.32
C SER A 25 3.58 -11.67 -24.76
N LEU A 26 4.44 -12.19 -25.64
CA LEU A 26 5.82 -12.53 -25.27
C LEU A 26 6.57 -11.31 -24.69
N TYR A 27 6.32 -10.11 -25.23
CA TYR A 27 6.92 -8.87 -24.73
C TYR A 27 6.54 -8.57 -23.28
N LEU A 28 5.27 -8.77 -22.91
CA LEU A 28 4.85 -8.63 -21.51
C LEU A 28 5.53 -9.66 -20.61
N VAL A 29 5.64 -10.92 -21.06
CA VAL A 29 6.34 -11.97 -20.30
C VAL A 29 7.80 -11.59 -20.06
N VAL A 30 8.49 -11.09 -21.09
CA VAL A 30 9.87 -10.60 -20.99
C VAL A 30 9.96 -9.41 -20.04
N PHE A 31 9.08 -8.42 -20.16
CA PHE A 31 9.05 -7.25 -19.28
C PHE A 31 8.88 -7.64 -17.81
N ILE A 32 7.93 -8.52 -17.50
CA ILE A 32 7.68 -9.01 -16.13
C ILE A 32 8.89 -9.82 -15.65
N GLY A 33 9.42 -10.71 -16.49
CA GLY A 33 10.62 -11.49 -16.17
C GLY A 33 11.81 -10.61 -15.79
N LEU A 34 12.09 -9.57 -16.58
CA LEU A 34 13.14 -8.59 -16.31
C LEU A 34 12.84 -7.75 -15.07
N SER A 35 11.58 -7.33 -14.88
CA SER A 35 11.10 -6.59 -13.71
C SER A 35 11.20 -7.39 -12.41
N ILE A 36 11.34 -8.72 -12.49
CA ILE A 36 11.61 -9.56 -11.33
C ILE A 36 13.10 -9.83 -11.19
N LEU A 37 13.76 -10.26 -12.27
CA LEU A 37 15.14 -10.72 -12.24
C LEU A 37 16.13 -9.58 -11.93
N LEU A 38 16.07 -8.47 -12.67
CA LEU A 38 17.06 -7.39 -12.52
C LEU A 38 16.94 -6.67 -11.18
N PRO A 39 15.74 -6.36 -10.66
CA PRO A 39 15.59 -5.81 -9.32
C PRO A 39 16.06 -6.79 -8.23
N TYR A 40 15.85 -8.10 -8.39
CA TYR A 40 16.39 -9.09 -7.47
C TYR A 40 17.93 -9.14 -7.46
N LEU A 41 18.57 -9.10 -8.65
CA LEU A 41 20.02 -8.97 -8.75
C LEU A 41 20.52 -7.66 -8.11
N SER A 42 19.82 -6.54 -8.36
CA SER A 42 20.15 -5.25 -7.75
C SER A 42 20.03 -5.27 -6.22
N TYR A 43 19.03 -5.97 -5.68
CA TYR A 43 18.91 -6.25 -4.24
C TYR A 43 20.11 -7.03 -3.70
N ILE A 44 20.52 -8.10 -4.40
CA ILE A 44 21.70 -8.89 -4.03
C ILE A 44 22.94 -8.00 -4.01
N ILE A 45 23.16 -7.20 -5.06
CA ILE A 45 24.28 -6.26 -5.15
C ILE A 45 24.24 -5.30 -3.96
N GLY A 46 23.11 -4.62 -3.71
CA GLY A 46 22.97 -3.69 -2.58
C GLY A 46 23.20 -4.35 -1.22
N PHE A 47 22.77 -5.61 -1.05
CA PHE A 47 23.00 -6.38 0.17
C PHE A 47 24.48 -6.73 0.40
N PHE A 48 25.22 -7.05 -0.66
CA PHE A 48 26.64 -7.46 -0.57
C PHE A 48 27.65 -6.32 -0.73
N LEU A 49 27.29 -5.17 -1.31
CA LEU A 49 28.20 -4.03 -1.51
C LEU A 49 28.77 -3.50 -0.17
N VAL A 50 28.10 -3.78 0.94
CA VAL A 50 28.52 -3.43 2.31
C VAL A 50 29.74 -4.24 2.78
N ARG A 51 30.24 -5.22 2.02
CA ARG A 51 31.41 -6.04 2.41
C ARG A 51 32.72 -5.25 2.50
N SER A 52 32.76 -4.00 2.03
CA SER A 52 33.83 -3.07 2.35
C SER A 52 33.54 -2.37 3.69
N GLU A 53 33.67 -3.12 4.79
CA GLU A 53 33.71 -2.53 6.12
C GLU A 53 34.85 -1.51 6.25
N SER A 54 35.88 -1.57 5.39
CA SER A 54 36.99 -0.60 5.36
C SER A 54 36.63 0.80 4.84
N ALA A 55 35.60 0.96 4.01
CA ALA A 55 35.17 2.27 3.52
C ALA A 55 34.09 2.92 4.41
N ILE A 56 33.31 2.10 5.12
CA ILE A 56 32.26 2.57 6.05
C ILE A 56 32.77 2.63 7.50
N SER A 57 33.88 1.96 7.85
CA SER A 57 34.54 2.10 9.17
C SER A 57 35.14 3.48 9.43
N GLN A 58 35.26 4.33 8.40
CA GLN A 58 35.62 5.74 8.56
C GLN A 58 34.41 6.65 8.83
N LEU A 59 33.18 6.17 8.70
CA LEU A 59 32.06 6.83 9.36
C LEU A 59 32.24 6.55 10.85
N PRO A 60 32.39 7.61 11.68
CA PRO A 60 32.86 7.48 13.05
C PRO A 60 32.11 6.36 13.74
N GLU A 61 32.86 5.38 14.24
CA GLU A 61 32.35 4.43 15.23
C GLU A 61 31.46 5.22 16.17
N LYS A 62 30.23 4.72 16.38
CA LYS A 62 29.23 5.26 17.30
C LYS A 62 29.82 5.29 18.72
N SER A 63 30.76 6.20 18.96
CA SER A 63 31.22 6.66 20.25
C SER A 63 30.20 7.72 20.66
N ASN A 64 29.47 7.39 21.72
CA ASN A 64 28.83 8.34 22.62
C ASN A 64 28.02 9.49 21.97
N PHE A 65 26.93 9.16 21.28
CA PHE A 65 25.79 10.09 21.12
C PHE A 65 24.75 9.86 22.23
N ILE A 66 25.24 9.73 23.47
CA ILE A 66 24.42 9.78 24.68
C ILE A 66 24.44 11.24 25.11
N GLY A 67 23.33 11.95 24.88
CA GLY A 67 23.20 13.35 25.26
C GLY A 67 22.04 14.03 24.57
N GLU A 68 20.93 14.12 25.28
CA GLU A 68 20.02 15.27 25.25
C GLU A 68 19.50 15.73 23.87
N ASN A 69 18.40 15.14 23.42
CA ASN A 69 17.33 15.98 22.86
C ASN A 69 15.96 15.31 22.93
N ASN A 70 15.49 15.05 24.17
CA ASN A 70 14.08 14.75 24.44
C ASN A 70 13.15 15.77 23.75
N SER A 71 13.61 17.03 23.64
CA SER A 71 12.88 18.12 22.97
C SER A 71 12.48 17.80 21.53
N ASN A 72 13.34 17.14 20.75
CA ASN A 72 13.03 16.81 19.36
C ASN A 72 12.10 15.58 19.28
N ILE A 73 12.16 14.63 20.25
CA ILE A 73 11.33 13.41 20.25
C ILE A 73 9.91 13.86 20.54
N ASP A 74 9.79 14.75 21.53
CA ASP A 74 8.55 15.39 21.89
C ASP A 74 7.98 16.23 20.75
N ARG A 75 8.82 16.91 19.94
CA ARG A 75 8.36 17.62 18.73
C ARG A 75 7.79 16.67 17.69
N VAL A 76 8.50 15.59 17.35
CA VAL A 76 7.99 14.57 16.40
C VAL A 76 6.72 13.92 16.96
N ALA A 77 6.70 13.58 18.24
CA ALA A 77 5.54 12.99 18.91
C ALA A 77 4.33 13.92 18.85
N LYS A 78 4.49 15.20 19.19
CA LYS A 78 3.43 16.22 19.13
C LYS A 78 2.96 16.42 17.69
N PHE A 79 3.89 16.54 16.74
CA PHE A 79 3.57 16.67 15.32
C PHE A 79 2.74 15.48 14.82
N LEU A 80 3.20 14.26 15.06
CA LEU A 80 2.48 13.04 14.65
C LEU A 80 1.14 12.91 15.36
N LEU A 81 1.06 13.25 16.66
CA LEU A 81 -0.20 13.24 17.42
C LEU A 81 -1.22 14.23 16.84
N VAL A 82 -0.79 15.46 16.53
CA VAL A 82 -1.65 16.49 15.92
C VAL A 82 -2.19 16.00 14.58
N LEU A 83 -1.33 15.49 13.71
CA LEU A 83 -1.77 14.96 12.41
C LEU A 83 -2.67 13.71 12.57
N ALA A 84 -2.36 12.82 13.51
CA ALA A 84 -3.16 11.64 13.81
C ALA A 84 -4.53 11.96 14.42
N PHE A 85 -4.68 13.15 15.01
CA PHE A 85 -5.96 13.67 15.46
C PHE A 85 -6.73 14.39 14.33
N ILE A 86 -6.04 15.21 13.54
CA ILE A 86 -6.63 15.94 12.41
C ILE A 86 -7.20 14.96 11.37
N PHE A 87 -6.48 13.89 11.05
CA PHE A 87 -6.90 12.96 9.99
C PHE A 87 -8.29 12.34 10.23
N PRO A 88 -8.58 11.67 11.37
CA PRO A 88 -9.92 11.18 11.66
C PRO A 88 -11.00 12.27 11.65
N VAL A 89 -10.70 13.46 12.18
CA VAL A 89 -11.66 14.57 12.22
C VAL A 89 -12.04 15.02 10.81
N VAL A 90 -11.06 15.23 9.93
CA VAL A 90 -11.31 15.62 8.54
C VAL A 90 -12.01 14.49 7.78
N ALA A 91 -11.58 13.23 7.98
CA ALA A 91 -12.20 12.07 7.32
C ALA A 91 -13.67 11.88 7.72
N LEU A 92 -14.00 12.01 9.00
CA LEU A 92 -15.38 11.95 9.50
C LEU A 92 -16.19 13.16 9.03
N PHE A 93 -15.59 14.35 9.03
CA PHE A 93 -16.27 15.55 8.56
C PHE A 93 -16.65 15.44 7.08
N ASP A 94 -15.69 15.01 6.24
CA ASP A 94 -15.91 14.78 4.82
C ASP A 94 -17.00 13.72 4.58
N PHE A 95 -16.94 12.60 5.31
CA PHE A 95 -17.90 11.51 5.20
C PHE A 95 -19.32 11.89 5.66
N LEU A 96 -19.47 12.47 6.85
CA LEU A 96 -20.78 12.74 7.43
C LEU A 96 -21.44 13.99 6.84
N PHE A 97 -20.68 15.07 6.64
CA PHE A 97 -21.24 16.38 6.29
C PHE A 97 -21.07 16.72 4.81
N LEU A 98 -19.90 16.50 4.22
CA LEU A 98 -19.69 16.85 2.81
C LEU A 98 -20.30 15.84 1.85
N LYS A 99 -20.22 14.55 2.21
CA LYS A 99 -20.80 13.44 1.44
C LYS A 99 -22.24 13.12 1.87
N GLY A 100 -22.67 13.57 3.05
CA GLY A 100 -24.00 13.28 3.59
C GLY A 100 -24.22 11.78 3.83
N ALA A 101 -23.15 11.03 4.07
CA ALA A 101 -23.20 9.58 4.16
C ALA A 101 -23.42 9.12 5.61
N SER A 102 -24.15 8.02 5.78
CA SER A 102 -24.25 7.33 7.06
C SER A 102 -23.28 6.16 7.12
N LEU A 103 -22.85 5.75 8.31
CA LEU A 103 -21.94 4.59 8.48
C LEU A 103 -22.55 3.29 7.90
N GLY A 104 -23.87 3.15 7.94
CA GLY A 104 -24.58 2.02 7.31
C GLY A 104 -24.69 2.12 5.79
N GLY A 105 -24.44 3.29 5.20
CA GLY A 105 -24.49 3.55 3.76
C GLY A 105 -23.12 3.64 3.09
N ILE A 106 -22.04 3.19 3.75
CA ILE A 106 -20.66 3.27 3.22
C ILE A 106 -20.57 2.65 1.83
N VAL A 107 -21.11 1.45 1.63
CA VAL A 107 -21.00 0.75 0.33
C VAL A 107 -21.75 1.49 -0.77
N ALA A 108 -23.00 1.90 -0.50
CA ALA A 108 -23.80 2.68 -1.45
C ALA A 108 -23.11 4.00 -1.84
N GLN A 109 -22.54 4.71 -0.86
CA GLN A 109 -21.81 5.95 -1.11
C GLN A 109 -20.54 5.72 -1.93
N ARG A 110 -19.82 4.61 -1.71
CA ARG A 110 -18.66 4.25 -2.52
C ARG A 110 -19.03 3.88 -3.95
N GLU A 111 -20.15 3.19 -4.17
CA GLU A 111 -20.64 2.94 -5.52
C GLU A 111 -21.03 4.23 -6.23
N ALA A 112 -21.70 5.15 -5.52
CA ALA A 112 -22.01 6.46 -6.06
C ALA A 112 -20.73 7.21 -6.49
N GLU A 113 -19.68 7.21 -5.66
CA GLU A 113 -18.37 7.81 -6.01
C GLU A 113 -17.67 7.09 -7.17
N HIS A 114 -17.80 5.76 -7.25
CA HIS A 114 -17.22 4.99 -8.34
C HIS A 114 -17.87 5.38 -9.67
N MET A 115 -19.19 5.60 -9.68
CA MET A 115 -19.94 6.00 -10.88
C MET A 115 -19.80 7.49 -11.21
N SER A 116 -19.77 8.37 -10.21
CA SER A 116 -19.65 9.82 -10.42
C SER A 116 -18.20 10.30 -10.60
N GLY A 117 -17.22 9.41 -10.39
CA GLY A 117 -15.80 9.74 -10.30
C GLY A 117 -15.40 10.34 -8.94
N PRO A 118 -14.09 10.33 -8.63
CA PRO A 118 -13.59 10.86 -7.37
C PRO A 118 -13.84 12.36 -7.27
N ARG A 119 -14.47 12.79 -6.18
CA ARG A 119 -14.74 14.19 -5.93
C ARG A 119 -13.42 14.94 -5.69
N ASN A 120 -13.06 15.83 -6.61
CA ASN A 120 -11.89 16.72 -6.51
C ASN A 120 -12.12 17.81 -5.45
N SER A 121 -12.08 17.43 -4.18
CA SER A 121 -12.25 18.33 -3.05
C SER A 121 -10.93 18.54 -2.30
N LEU A 122 -10.77 19.73 -1.71
CA LEU A 122 -9.63 20.03 -0.83
C LEU A 122 -9.60 19.10 0.39
N SER A 123 -10.78 18.77 0.95
CA SER A 123 -10.93 17.81 2.04
C SER A 123 -10.43 16.43 1.62
N GLY A 124 -10.86 15.93 0.45
CA GLY A 124 -10.40 14.66 -0.10
C GLY A 124 -8.89 14.60 -0.32
N ALA A 125 -8.30 15.67 -0.87
CA ALA A 125 -6.85 15.75 -1.05
C ALA A 125 -6.10 15.72 0.29
N LEU A 126 -6.55 16.50 1.28
CA LEU A 126 -5.97 16.52 2.63
C LEU A 126 -6.07 15.15 3.31
N ILE A 127 -7.21 14.48 3.18
CA ILE A 127 -7.44 13.13 3.67
C ILE A 127 -6.45 12.15 3.02
N THR A 128 -6.29 12.19 1.70
CA THR A 128 -5.32 11.34 0.99
C THR A 128 -3.90 11.60 1.48
N LEU A 129 -3.49 12.87 1.65
CA LEU A 129 -2.15 13.24 2.14
C LEU A 129 -1.88 12.78 3.58
N LEU A 130 -2.89 12.75 4.44
CA LEU A 130 -2.74 12.40 5.85
C LEU A 130 -2.96 10.92 6.14
N SER A 131 -3.49 10.15 5.21
CA SER A 131 -3.94 8.76 5.44
C SER A 131 -2.88 7.78 5.96
N ALA A 132 -1.58 7.97 5.70
CA ALA A 132 -0.50 7.18 6.30
C ALA A 132 -0.14 7.56 7.74
N ILE A 133 -0.71 8.64 8.30
CA ILE A 133 -0.29 9.13 9.62
C ILE A 133 -0.58 8.13 10.73
N SER A 134 -1.72 7.44 10.67
CA SER A 134 -2.17 6.54 11.73
C SER A 134 -1.26 5.33 11.92
N PRO A 135 -0.88 4.56 10.87
CA PRO A 135 0.09 3.47 11.02
C PRO A 135 1.48 3.96 11.44
N ILE A 136 1.94 5.11 10.92
CA ILE A 136 3.23 5.71 11.30
C ILE A 136 3.24 6.12 12.78
N PHE A 137 2.17 6.77 13.24
CA PHE A 137 2.01 7.20 14.62
C PHE A 137 1.92 6.00 15.56
N TYR A 138 1.16 4.96 15.20
CA TYR A 138 1.09 3.71 15.97
C TYR A 138 2.49 3.13 16.22
N VAL A 139 3.28 2.99 15.16
CA VAL A 139 4.65 2.46 15.26
C VAL A 139 5.52 3.36 16.13
N PHE A 140 5.45 4.68 15.96
CA PHE A 140 6.20 5.64 16.78
C PHE A 140 5.89 5.49 18.28
N ILE A 141 4.62 5.36 18.66
CA ILE A 141 4.18 5.18 20.06
C ILE A 141 4.73 3.87 20.64
N MET A 142 4.65 2.79 19.86
CA MET A 142 5.10 1.47 20.29
C MET A 142 6.62 1.41 20.45
N GLU A 143 7.35 2.20 19.67
CA GLU A 143 8.79 2.32 19.77
C GLU A 143 9.25 3.14 20.98
N ASN A 144 8.51 4.17 21.37
CA ASN A 144 8.85 5.08 22.47
C ASN A 144 8.63 4.39 23.84
N TYR A 145 9.70 3.89 24.46
CA TYR A 145 9.61 3.14 25.73
C TYR A 145 9.27 4.01 26.94
N GLU A 146 9.74 5.26 26.95
CA GLU A 146 9.57 6.23 28.04
C GLU A 146 8.11 6.67 28.22
N LEU A 147 7.29 6.50 27.19
CA LEU A 147 5.89 6.87 27.24
C LEU A 147 5.11 5.98 28.22
N ALA A 148 4.50 6.62 29.22
CA ALA A 148 3.67 5.97 30.23
C ALA A 148 2.58 5.07 29.60
N ARG A 149 2.33 3.89 30.20
CA ARG A 149 1.37 2.88 29.70
C ARG A 149 -0.01 3.46 29.39
N LYS A 150 -0.55 4.34 30.25
CA LYS A 150 -1.84 5.00 30.01
C LYS A 150 -1.84 5.85 28.73
N LYS A 151 -0.77 6.62 28.50
CA LYS A 151 -0.60 7.42 27.27
C LYS A 151 -0.45 6.53 26.04
N LYS A 152 0.30 5.43 26.13
CA LYS A 152 0.40 4.43 25.05
C LYS A 152 -0.97 3.89 24.64
N ILE A 153 -1.82 3.54 25.61
CA ILE A 153 -3.17 3.04 25.33
C ILE A 153 -4.00 4.11 24.62
N ILE A 154 -4.03 5.35 25.15
CA ILE A 154 -4.78 6.45 24.54
C ILE A 154 -4.30 6.74 23.12
N TYR A 155 -2.99 6.85 22.90
CA TYR A 155 -2.45 7.15 21.58
C TYR A 155 -2.65 6.00 20.58
N SER A 156 -2.57 4.75 21.04
CA SER A 156 -2.93 3.59 20.21
C SER A 156 -4.42 3.58 19.83
N LEU A 157 -5.32 4.03 20.70
CA LEU A 157 -6.74 4.20 20.37
C LEU A 157 -6.94 5.28 19.31
N ILE A 158 -6.23 6.42 19.40
CA ILE A 158 -6.26 7.48 18.38
C ILE A 158 -5.78 6.93 17.03
N ALA A 159 -4.66 6.22 17.02
CA ALA A 159 -4.15 5.58 15.81
C ALA A 159 -5.12 4.53 15.24
N PHE A 160 -5.76 3.73 16.10
CA PHE A 160 -6.75 2.75 15.70
C PHE A 160 -7.98 3.40 15.05
N VAL A 161 -8.53 4.46 15.64
CA VAL A 161 -9.64 5.23 15.05
C VAL A 161 -9.26 5.76 13.67
N GLY A 162 -8.04 6.28 13.50
CA GLY A 162 -7.55 6.71 12.20
C GLY A 162 -7.42 5.56 11.20
N ILE A 163 -6.90 4.40 11.59
CA ILE A 163 -6.87 3.21 10.71
C ILE A 163 -8.29 2.82 10.28
N CYS A 164 -9.29 2.88 11.17
CA CYS A 164 -10.69 2.65 10.80
C CYS A 164 -11.23 3.72 9.83
N CYS A 165 -10.81 4.98 9.97
CA CYS A 165 -11.17 6.06 9.04
C CYS A 165 -10.61 5.87 7.61
N LEU A 166 -9.69 4.92 7.40
CA LEU A 166 -9.23 4.55 6.05
C LEU A 166 -10.35 3.92 5.22
N PHE A 167 -11.33 3.24 5.84
CA PHE A 167 -12.51 2.76 5.13
C PHE A 167 -13.36 3.92 4.58
N LEU A 168 -13.39 5.05 5.30
CA LEU A 168 -14.12 6.26 4.89
C LEU A 168 -13.38 7.04 3.79
N SER A 169 -12.06 6.90 3.69
CA SER A 169 -11.19 7.72 2.84
C SER A 169 -10.48 6.96 1.71
N GLY A 170 -9.51 6.10 2.02
CA GLY A 170 -8.58 5.47 1.07
C GLY A 170 -8.97 4.08 0.56
N GLY A 171 -10.21 3.65 0.80
CA GLY A 171 -10.69 2.33 0.41
C GLY A 171 -10.00 1.18 1.15
N ARG A 172 -10.37 -0.05 0.80
CA ARG A 172 -9.92 -1.28 1.48
C ARG A 172 -8.40 -1.47 1.41
N ASN A 173 -7.79 -1.09 0.29
CA ASN A 173 -6.35 -1.24 0.06
C ASN A 173 -5.51 -0.46 1.09
N GLY A 174 -5.94 0.75 1.48
CA GLY A 174 -5.18 1.60 2.39
C GLY A 174 -5.15 1.03 3.81
N PHE A 175 -6.24 0.39 4.21
CA PHE A 175 -6.31 -0.38 5.45
C PHE A 175 -5.35 -1.58 5.44
N PHE A 176 -5.35 -2.39 4.37
CA PHE A 176 -4.44 -3.55 4.26
C PHE A 176 -2.97 -3.14 4.21
N ILE A 177 -2.62 -2.09 3.46
CA ILE A 177 -1.28 -1.49 3.44
C ILE A 177 -0.85 -1.07 4.85
N SER A 178 -1.74 -0.40 5.59
CA SER A 178 -1.45 0.08 6.94
C SER A 178 -1.21 -1.07 7.93
N ILE A 179 -2.03 -2.12 7.87
CA ILE A 179 -1.84 -3.31 8.72
C ILE A 179 -0.53 -4.03 8.37
N LEU A 180 -0.25 -4.24 7.09
CA LEU A 180 0.98 -4.91 6.67
C LEU A 180 2.23 -4.11 7.02
N PHE A 181 2.16 -2.77 6.93
CA PHE A 181 3.23 -1.89 7.37
C PHE A 181 3.52 -2.08 8.87
N ILE A 182 2.50 -2.01 9.73
CA ILE A 182 2.63 -2.21 11.18
C ILE A 182 3.17 -3.63 11.49
N PHE A 183 2.66 -4.64 10.78
CA PHE A 183 3.07 -6.02 10.92
C PHE A 183 4.56 -6.21 10.61
N PHE A 184 5.02 -5.74 9.44
CA PHE A 184 6.43 -5.84 9.05
C PHE A 184 7.32 -5.07 10.02
N TYR A 185 6.93 -3.86 10.42
CA TYR A 185 7.70 -3.08 11.39
C TYR A 185 7.87 -3.83 12.71
N SER A 186 6.77 -4.37 13.24
CA SER A 186 6.77 -5.11 14.49
C SER A 186 7.64 -6.37 14.42
N LYS A 187 7.57 -7.11 13.30
CA LYS A 187 8.36 -8.33 13.11
C LYS A 187 9.85 -8.07 12.96
N VAL A 188 10.22 -6.99 12.28
CA VAL A 188 11.64 -6.68 12.01
C VAL A 188 12.28 -5.97 13.19
N PHE A 189 11.59 -4.99 13.79
CA PHE A 189 12.19 -4.06 14.75
C PHE A 189 11.74 -4.24 16.20
N PHE A 190 10.56 -4.84 16.46
CA PHE A 190 10.11 -5.11 17.84
C PHE A 190 10.48 -6.51 18.32
N ALA A 191 10.47 -7.53 17.44
CA ALA A 191 10.71 -8.92 17.80
C ALA A 191 12.12 -9.21 18.38
N ASN A 192 13.10 -8.34 18.12
CA ASN A 192 14.48 -8.49 18.58
C ASN A 192 14.77 -7.82 19.94
N ARG A 193 13.76 -7.28 20.63
CA ARG A 193 13.94 -6.61 21.92
C ARG A 193 13.89 -7.64 23.06
N ALA A 194 15.04 -7.85 23.71
CA ALA A 194 15.25 -8.88 24.73
C ALA A 194 14.40 -8.72 26.00
N GLU A 195 13.75 -7.57 26.21
CA GLU A 195 13.10 -7.22 27.47
C GLU A 195 11.59 -7.47 27.52
N SER A 196 10.88 -7.59 26.39
CA SER A 196 9.44 -7.87 26.42
C SER A 196 9.14 -9.37 26.29
N LYS A 197 9.56 -10.16 27.29
CA LYS A 197 8.94 -11.48 27.55
C LYS A 197 7.54 -11.33 28.15
N VAL A 198 6.76 -10.32 27.74
CA VAL A 198 5.32 -10.37 27.92
C VAL A 198 4.85 -11.45 26.98
N LYS A 199 4.73 -12.69 27.48
CA LYS A 199 4.07 -13.77 26.75
C LYS A 199 2.70 -13.23 26.37
N SER A 200 2.54 -12.88 25.09
CA SER A 200 1.23 -12.54 24.54
C SER A 200 0.31 -13.70 24.90
N SER A 201 -0.70 -13.41 25.72
CA SER A 201 -1.65 -14.41 26.17
C SER A 201 -2.32 -15.02 24.95
N LEU A 202 -2.69 -16.30 25.02
CA LEU A 202 -3.47 -16.96 23.96
C LEU A 202 -4.72 -16.12 23.60
N LEU A 203 -5.34 -15.50 24.61
CA LEU A 203 -6.45 -14.57 24.45
C LEU A 203 -6.09 -13.35 23.57
N SER A 204 -4.94 -12.72 23.77
CA SER A 204 -4.51 -11.58 22.94
C SER A 204 -4.30 -11.96 21.46
N LYS A 205 -3.75 -13.15 21.20
CA LYS A 205 -3.60 -13.68 19.84
C LYS A 205 -4.95 -14.03 19.23
N PHE A 206 -5.82 -14.67 20.01
CA PHE A 206 -7.18 -15.02 19.61
C PHE A 206 -7.99 -13.77 19.24
N ILE A 207 -7.94 -12.72 20.06
CA ILE A 207 -8.61 -11.43 19.77
C ILE A 207 -8.05 -10.83 18.48
N LEU A 208 -6.72 -10.81 18.31
CA LEU A 208 -6.10 -10.27 17.10
C LEU A 208 -6.52 -11.05 15.84
N TYR A 209 -6.46 -12.38 15.88
CA TYR A 209 -6.86 -13.21 14.74
C TYR A 209 -8.36 -13.12 14.46
N SER A 210 -9.20 -13.05 15.49
CA SER A 210 -10.65 -12.85 15.34
C SER A 210 -10.96 -11.49 14.73
N ALA A 211 -10.25 -10.43 15.14
CA ALA A 211 -10.39 -9.10 14.55
C ALA A 211 -9.94 -9.09 13.08
N LEU A 212 -8.80 -9.70 12.76
CA LEU A 212 -8.34 -9.82 11.37
C LEU A 212 -9.32 -10.62 10.52
N LEU A 213 -9.87 -11.72 11.04
CA LEU A 213 -10.88 -12.52 10.36
C LEU A 213 -12.17 -11.73 10.15
N TYR A 214 -12.61 -10.96 11.15
CA TYR A 214 -13.76 -10.06 11.05
C TYR A 214 -13.55 -9.00 9.97
N PHE A 215 -12.40 -8.31 9.96
CA PHE A 215 -12.10 -7.31 8.93
C PHE A 215 -11.98 -7.93 7.54
N PHE A 216 -11.43 -9.13 7.44
CA PHE A 216 -11.40 -9.88 6.19
C PHE A 216 -12.83 -10.18 5.72
N PHE A 217 -13.66 -10.78 6.57
CA PHE A 217 -15.06 -11.09 6.28
C PHE A 217 -15.88 -9.85 5.93
N PHE A 218 -15.71 -8.74 6.66
CA PHE A 218 -16.31 -7.46 6.34
C PHE A 218 -15.89 -6.96 4.96
N SER A 219 -14.59 -7.04 4.64
CA SER A 219 -14.08 -6.68 3.31
C SER A 219 -14.63 -7.57 2.19
N LEU A 220 -14.94 -8.83 2.48
CA LEU A 220 -15.60 -9.77 1.55
C LEU A 220 -17.07 -9.42 1.34
N ASN A 221 -17.81 -9.18 2.42
CA ASN A 221 -19.23 -8.81 2.37
C ASN A 221 -19.48 -7.55 1.55
N ILE A 222 -18.53 -6.59 1.56
CA ILE A 222 -18.61 -5.41 0.69
C ILE A 222 -18.75 -5.81 -0.78
N PHE A 223 -18.08 -6.87 -1.27
CA PHE A 223 -18.25 -7.29 -2.66
C PHE A 223 -19.67 -7.75 -2.94
N ILE A 224 -20.26 -8.57 -2.05
CA ILE A 224 -21.64 -9.05 -2.19
C ILE A 224 -22.63 -7.88 -2.13
N GLU A 225 -22.44 -6.97 -1.16
CA GLU A 225 -23.31 -5.82 -0.94
C GLU A 225 -23.31 -4.86 -2.14
N ARG A 226 -22.17 -4.65 -2.81
CA ARG A 226 -22.08 -3.83 -4.04
C ARG A 226 -23.03 -4.32 -5.13
N PHE A 227 -23.04 -5.63 -5.39
CA PHE A 227 -23.92 -6.22 -6.40
C PHE A 227 -25.38 -6.19 -5.96
N SER A 228 -25.66 -6.45 -4.68
CA SER A 228 -27.01 -6.37 -4.13
C SER A 228 -27.60 -4.96 -4.24
N ILE A 229 -26.81 -3.90 -3.96
CA ILE A 229 -27.24 -2.50 -4.10
C ILE A 229 -27.55 -2.14 -5.57
N GLN A 230 -26.84 -2.73 -6.52
CA GLN A 230 -27.10 -2.58 -7.95
C GLN A 230 -28.32 -3.42 -8.43
N GLY A 231 -28.93 -4.20 -7.55
CA GLY A 231 -30.08 -5.06 -7.87
C GLY A 231 -29.69 -6.40 -8.50
N PHE A 232 -28.42 -6.79 -8.42
CA PHE A 232 -27.93 -8.05 -8.99
C PHE A 232 -27.84 -9.15 -7.93
N GLU A 233 -28.22 -10.37 -8.32
CA GLU A 233 -28.02 -11.57 -7.51
C GLU A 233 -26.53 -11.96 -7.43
N VAL A 234 -26.14 -12.72 -6.40
CA VAL A 234 -24.72 -13.10 -6.21
C VAL A 234 -24.17 -13.91 -7.37
N GLY A 235 -24.98 -14.77 -7.99
CA GLY A 235 -24.58 -15.54 -9.18
C GLY A 235 -24.19 -14.65 -10.37
N TYR A 236 -24.78 -13.45 -10.46
CA TYR A 236 -24.46 -12.48 -11.50
C TYR A 236 -23.04 -11.93 -11.37
N MET A 237 -22.40 -12.00 -10.19
CA MET A 237 -21.00 -11.58 -10.03
C MET A 237 -20.07 -12.31 -10.99
N LEU A 238 -20.30 -13.61 -11.19
CA LEU A 238 -19.49 -14.44 -12.08
C LEU A 238 -19.74 -14.10 -13.54
N GLU A 239 -21.01 -13.93 -13.92
CA GLU A 239 -21.41 -13.54 -15.29
C GLU A 239 -20.94 -12.13 -15.64
N TYR A 240 -21.00 -11.21 -14.69
CA TYR A 240 -20.49 -9.85 -14.82
C TYR A 240 -18.99 -9.86 -15.13
N LEU A 241 -18.21 -10.70 -14.45
CA LEU A 241 -16.78 -10.83 -14.76
C LEU A 241 -16.55 -11.30 -16.19
N GLU A 242 -17.30 -12.31 -16.63
CA GLU A 242 -17.15 -12.85 -17.99
C GLU A 242 -17.57 -11.83 -19.06
N ARG A 243 -18.65 -11.08 -18.83
CA ARG A 243 -19.19 -10.11 -19.79
C ARG A 243 -18.37 -8.82 -19.87
N GLU A 244 -18.06 -8.21 -18.72
CA GLU A 244 -17.44 -6.88 -18.68
C GLU A 244 -15.91 -6.92 -18.80
N TYR A 245 -15.28 -8.04 -18.40
CA TYR A 245 -13.82 -8.16 -18.38
C TYR A 245 -13.26 -9.24 -19.31
N SER A 246 -14.11 -9.84 -20.15
CA SER A 246 -13.73 -10.85 -21.16
C SER A 246 -12.91 -12.02 -20.60
N VAL A 247 -13.14 -12.38 -19.34
CA VAL A 247 -12.52 -13.58 -18.72
C VAL A 247 -13.47 -14.77 -18.83
N LYS A 248 -12.95 -15.99 -18.71
CA LYS A 248 -13.79 -17.20 -18.58
C LYS A 248 -13.68 -17.74 -17.17
N VAL A 249 -14.79 -17.99 -16.50
CA VAL A 249 -14.82 -18.52 -15.14
C VAL A 249 -15.28 -19.97 -15.18
N SER A 250 -14.48 -20.88 -14.61
CA SER A 250 -14.94 -22.25 -14.38
C SER A 250 -16.07 -22.23 -13.35
N LYS A 251 -17.24 -22.77 -13.67
CA LYS A 251 -18.40 -22.80 -12.76
C LYS A 251 -18.68 -24.27 -12.39
N PRO A 252 -18.29 -24.73 -11.18
CA PRO A 252 -18.64 -26.07 -10.73
C PRO A 252 -20.16 -26.24 -10.68
N GLU A 253 -20.66 -27.36 -11.19
CA GLU A 253 -22.09 -27.67 -11.16
C GLU A 253 -22.59 -27.85 -9.71
N GLY A 254 -23.82 -27.41 -9.44
CA GLY A 254 -24.49 -27.64 -8.15
C GLY A 254 -24.15 -26.66 -7.02
N LEU A 255 -23.33 -25.62 -7.26
CA LEU A 255 -23.10 -24.57 -6.26
C LEU A 255 -24.35 -23.70 -6.09
N THR A 256 -24.90 -23.68 -4.87
CA THR A 256 -26.08 -22.87 -4.50
C THR A 256 -25.92 -22.25 -3.12
N GLY A 257 -26.68 -21.19 -2.85
CA GLY A 257 -26.70 -20.49 -1.56
C GLY A 257 -25.32 -20.02 -1.09
N PHE A 258 -25.00 -20.25 0.17
CA PHE A 258 -23.75 -19.81 0.83
C PHE A 258 -22.47 -20.28 0.13
N LEU A 259 -22.46 -21.47 -0.46
CA LEU A 259 -21.28 -21.97 -1.18
C LEU A 259 -21.03 -21.18 -2.47
N LEU A 260 -22.09 -20.78 -3.17
CA LEU A 260 -21.98 -19.90 -4.34
C LEU A 260 -21.47 -18.52 -3.95
N GLU A 261 -21.87 -17.99 -2.79
CA GLU A 261 -21.38 -16.70 -2.29
C GLU A 261 -19.87 -16.73 -2.00
N ILE A 262 -19.41 -17.73 -1.25
CA ILE A 262 -17.97 -17.91 -0.97
C ILE A 262 -17.20 -18.05 -2.27
N TYR A 263 -17.70 -18.89 -3.19
CA TYR A 263 -17.03 -19.12 -4.47
C TYR A 263 -16.96 -17.84 -5.29
N SER A 264 -18.06 -17.11 -5.41
CA SER A 264 -18.13 -15.86 -6.18
C SER A 264 -17.16 -14.81 -5.65
N VAL A 265 -17.08 -14.67 -4.33
CA VAL A 265 -16.10 -13.77 -3.69
C VAL A 265 -14.66 -14.24 -3.95
N LEU A 266 -14.38 -15.54 -3.85
CA LEU A 266 -13.05 -16.09 -4.13
C LEU A 266 -12.63 -15.83 -5.57
N ILE A 267 -13.51 -16.08 -6.55
CA ILE A 267 -13.27 -15.75 -7.96
C ILE A 267 -13.00 -14.26 -8.12
N TYR A 268 -13.83 -13.41 -7.51
CA TYR A 268 -13.63 -11.97 -7.60
C TYR A 268 -12.28 -11.52 -7.01
N LEU A 269 -11.83 -12.13 -5.91
CA LEU A 269 -10.49 -11.89 -5.35
C LEU A 269 -9.38 -12.34 -6.28
N ILE A 270 -9.51 -13.53 -6.88
CA ILE A 270 -8.53 -14.06 -7.86
C ILE A 270 -8.45 -13.09 -9.04
N PHE A 271 -9.59 -12.69 -9.61
CA PHE A 271 -9.66 -11.67 -10.65
C PHE A 271 -8.97 -10.38 -10.20
N TYR A 272 -9.23 -9.92 -8.97
CA TYR A 272 -8.63 -8.68 -8.45
C TYR A 272 -7.10 -8.74 -8.35
N VAL A 273 -6.51 -9.93 -8.13
CA VAL A 273 -5.06 -10.08 -8.06
C VAL A 273 -4.40 -10.40 -9.41
N THR A 274 -5.16 -10.85 -10.42
CA THR A 274 -4.62 -11.26 -11.73
C THR A 274 -4.97 -10.33 -12.89
N HIS A 275 -6.00 -9.46 -12.80
CA HIS A 275 -6.49 -8.64 -13.92
C HIS A 275 -5.46 -7.62 -14.43
N SER A 276 -4.58 -7.17 -13.56
CA SER A 276 -3.54 -6.17 -13.86
C SER A 276 -2.62 -6.60 -15.01
N PHE A 277 -2.42 -7.91 -15.19
CA PHE A 277 -1.65 -8.47 -16.31
C PHE A 277 -2.40 -8.35 -17.63
N THR A 278 -3.72 -8.55 -17.62
CA THR A 278 -4.55 -8.41 -18.83
C THR A 278 -4.54 -6.95 -19.30
N TYR A 279 -4.73 -6.00 -18.40
CA TYR A 279 -4.69 -4.58 -18.76
C TYR A 279 -3.31 -4.11 -19.16
N LEU A 280 -2.26 -4.58 -18.48
CA LEU A 280 -0.89 -4.28 -18.90
C LEU A 280 -0.61 -4.86 -20.30
N ASN A 281 -1.13 -6.05 -20.62
CA ASN A 281 -0.95 -6.66 -21.94
C ASN A 281 -1.51 -5.80 -23.08
N GLN A 282 -2.56 -5.02 -22.83
CA GLN A 282 -3.12 -4.15 -23.87
C GLN A 282 -2.12 -3.10 -24.34
N TYR A 283 -1.30 -2.53 -23.43
CA TYR A 283 -0.23 -1.60 -23.81
C TYR A 283 0.83 -2.29 -24.68
N PHE A 284 1.26 -3.49 -24.31
CA PHE A 284 2.27 -4.26 -25.05
C PHE A 284 1.75 -4.81 -26.39
N ALA A 285 0.45 -5.10 -26.49
CA ALA A 285 -0.16 -5.63 -27.71
C ALA A 285 -0.17 -4.63 -28.87
N ILE A 286 -0.19 -3.33 -28.55
CA ILE A 286 -0.17 -2.25 -29.54
C ILE A 286 1.14 -1.43 -29.51
N ASP A 287 2.13 -1.87 -28.73
CA ASP A 287 3.42 -1.18 -28.54
C ASP A 287 3.27 0.30 -28.11
N TYR A 288 2.40 0.54 -27.11
CA TYR A 288 2.07 1.89 -26.64
C TYR A 288 2.69 2.23 -25.28
N GLU A 289 3.50 3.30 -25.27
CA GLU A 289 4.23 3.79 -24.11
C GLU A 289 3.90 5.28 -23.83
N PRO A 290 2.90 5.60 -22.98
CA PRO A 290 2.37 6.96 -22.84
C PRO A 290 3.30 7.97 -22.13
N PHE A 291 4.29 7.51 -21.36
CA PHE A 291 5.25 8.33 -20.60
C PHE A 291 4.62 9.49 -19.78
N LEU A 292 3.92 9.14 -18.71
CA LEU A 292 3.14 10.08 -17.89
C LEU A 292 3.98 10.89 -16.88
N SER A 293 5.30 10.70 -16.84
CA SER A 293 6.24 11.44 -15.99
C SER A 293 5.92 11.40 -14.49
N GLY A 294 5.32 10.32 -14.00
CA GLY A 294 4.90 10.18 -12.61
C GLY A 294 3.46 10.62 -12.32
N GLY A 295 2.72 11.10 -13.32
CA GLY A 295 1.32 11.53 -13.17
C GLY A 295 0.37 10.40 -12.73
N TYR A 296 0.69 9.15 -13.07
CA TYR A 296 -0.10 8.00 -12.67
C TYR A 296 0.14 7.63 -11.19
N ASN A 297 1.40 7.50 -10.76
CA ASN A 297 1.73 7.15 -9.37
C ASN A 297 1.66 8.33 -8.38
N PHE A 298 1.76 9.57 -8.86
CA PHE A 298 1.81 10.77 -8.01
C PHE A 298 0.83 11.86 -8.48
N PRO A 299 -0.47 11.56 -8.60
CA PRO A 299 -1.44 12.47 -9.21
C PRO A 299 -1.58 13.81 -8.47
N LEU A 300 -1.41 13.82 -7.14
CA LEU A 300 -1.42 15.06 -6.35
C LEU A 300 -0.20 15.94 -6.65
N LEU A 301 0.99 15.34 -6.87
CA LEU A 301 2.17 16.12 -7.27
C LEU A 301 1.98 16.67 -8.67
N ALA A 302 1.55 15.85 -9.62
CA ALA A 302 1.30 16.30 -10.99
C ALA A 302 0.37 17.53 -11.02
N ARG A 303 -0.74 17.50 -10.28
CA ARG A 303 -1.65 18.66 -10.16
C ARG A 303 -1.01 19.88 -9.52
N VAL A 304 -0.15 19.71 -8.52
CA VAL A 304 0.58 20.83 -7.91
C VAL A 304 1.56 21.43 -8.93
N PHE A 305 2.25 20.60 -9.70
CA PHE A 305 3.14 21.05 -10.77
C PHE A 305 2.36 21.79 -11.87
N ASP A 306 1.20 21.27 -12.27
CA ASP A 306 0.32 21.91 -13.26
C ASP A 306 -0.10 23.31 -12.80
N ILE A 307 -0.51 23.45 -11.53
CA ILE A 307 -0.90 24.75 -10.95
C ILE A 307 0.28 25.71 -10.83
N LEU A 308 1.44 25.26 -10.36
CA LEU A 308 2.58 26.13 -10.06
C LEU A 308 3.34 26.57 -11.31
N PHE A 309 3.42 25.70 -12.31
CA PHE A 309 4.27 25.92 -13.49
C PHE A 309 3.45 26.08 -14.79
N GLY A 310 2.12 25.93 -14.74
CA GLY A 310 1.26 26.02 -15.91
C GLY A 310 1.41 24.83 -16.87
N PHE A 311 1.85 23.67 -16.37
CA PHE A 311 1.88 22.44 -17.15
C PHE A 311 0.51 21.74 -17.16
N ASP A 312 0.35 20.73 -18.03
CA ASP A 312 -0.86 19.91 -18.12
C ASP A 312 -0.57 18.41 -17.94
N ILE A 313 0.34 18.07 -17.03
CA ILE A 313 0.82 16.70 -16.80
C ILE A 313 -0.33 15.78 -16.36
N TYR A 314 -1.20 16.26 -15.47
CA TYR A 314 -2.28 15.42 -14.94
C TYR A 314 -3.37 15.16 -15.97
N SER A 315 -3.89 16.19 -16.65
CA SER A 315 -5.01 16.01 -17.60
C SER A 315 -4.55 15.29 -18.85
N SER A 316 -3.44 15.73 -19.46
CA SER A 316 -2.87 15.07 -20.63
C SER A 316 -2.52 13.61 -20.30
N GLY A 317 -1.97 13.39 -19.11
CA GLY A 317 -1.61 12.06 -18.66
C GLY A 317 -2.81 11.13 -18.48
N ARG A 318 -3.90 11.62 -17.88
CA ARG A 318 -5.14 10.83 -17.78
C ARG A 318 -5.72 10.48 -19.15
N SER A 319 -5.73 11.44 -20.08
CA SER A 319 -6.23 11.21 -21.44
C SER A 319 -5.38 10.22 -22.26
N ALA A 320 -4.12 10.00 -21.88
CA ALA A 320 -3.21 9.07 -22.53
C ALA A 320 -3.30 7.63 -21.97
N LEU A 321 -4.12 7.37 -20.94
CA LEU A 321 -4.32 6.01 -20.45
C LEU A 321 -5.27 5.23 -21.39
N LEU A 322 -4.88 4.01 -21.78
CA LEU A 322 -5.77 3.13 -22.56
C LEU A 322 -7.01 2.70 -21.77
N ILE A 323 -6.84 2.52 -20.46
CA ILE A 323 -7.92 2.16 -19.56
C ILE A 323 -7.79 2.98 -18.28
N GLU A 324 -8.88 3.66 -17.93
CA GLU A 324 -8.99 4.37 -16.67
C GLU A 324 -9.57 3.49 -15.56
N GLY A 325 -9.21 3.77 -14.31
CA GLY A 325 -9.84 3.15 -13.14
C GLY A 325 -9.40 1.72 -12.83
N VAL A 326 -8.40 1.19 -13.56
CA VAL A 326 -7.83 -0.13 -13.32
C VAL A 326 -6.53 -0.05 -12.52
N TYR A 327 -6.25 -1.09 -11.74
CA TYR A 327 -4.99 -1.20 -11.03
C TYR A 327 -3.98 -1.95 -11.89
N LEU A 328 -2.86 -1.29 -12.19
CA LEU A 328 -1.69 -1.94 -12.79
C LEU A 328 -0.76 -2.44 -11.69
N THR A 329 -0.05 -3.54 -11.99
CA THR A 329 1.06 -4.04 -11.16
C THR A 329 2.07 -2.93 -10.89
N LEU A 330 2.93 -3.07 -9.87
CA LEU A 330 3.99 -2.09 -9.64
C LEU A 330 4.84 -1.81 -10.90
N PRO A 331 5.40 -2.82 -11.60
CA PRO A 331 6.09 -2.56 -12.87
C PRO A 331 5.17 -1.94 -13.93
N GLY A 332 3.90 -2.36 -14.04
CA GLY A 332 2.96 -1.77 -15.00
C GLY A 332 2.63 -0.30 -14.73
N SER A 333 2.49 0.07 -13.46
CA SER A 333 2.27 1.46 -13.04
C SER A 333 3.48 2.33 -13.32
N LEU A 334 4.70 1.79 -13.19
CA LEU A 334 5.92 2.49 -13.55
C LEU A 334 6.09 2.56 -15.07
N TYR A 335 5.58 1.56 -15.81
CA TYR A 335 5.64 1.51 -17.27
C TYR A 335 4.87 2.66 -17.90
N VAL A 336 3.65 2.91 -17.41
CA VAL A 336 2.86 4.05 -17.90
C VAL A 336 3.52 5.39 -17.55
N ASP A 337 4.24 5.50 -16.42
CA ASP A 337 4.90 6.74 -16.00
C ASP A 337 6.25 6.99 -16.69
N PHE A 338 7.08 5.96 -16.85
CA PHE A 338 8.49 6.09 -17.22
C PHE A 338 8.92 5.19 -18.37
N GLY A 339 8.00 4.43 -18.94
CA GLY A 339 8.28 3.53 -20.03
C GLY A 339 9.00 2.24 -19.61
N PHE A 340 9.35 1.41 -20.60
CA PHE A 340 10.00 0.12 -20.35
C PHE A 340 11.30 0.28 -19.55
N ILE A 341 12.22 1.10 -20.06
CA ILE A 341 13.56 1.27 -19.49
C ILE A 341 13.48 1.98 -18.13
N GLY A 342 12.69 3.05 -18.03
CA GLY A 342 12.54 3.82 -16.80
C GLY A 342 11.96 2.98 -15.66
N SER A 343 11.02 2.08 -15.96
CA SER A 343 10.46 1.13 -14.97
C SER A 343 11.51 0.22 -14.38
N ILE A 344 12.32 -0.40 -15.24
CA ILE A 344 13.38 -1.33 -14.82
C ILE A 344 14.42 -0.59 -13.98
N LEU A 345 14.86 0.58 -14.43
CA LEU A 345 15.82 1.40 -13.68
C LEU A 345 15.28 1.78 -12.30
N PHE A 346 14.04 2.25 -12.22
CA PHE A 346 13.40 2.63 -10.96
C PHE A 346 13.35 1.42 -9.99
N LEU A 347 12.89 0.26 -10.46
CA LEU A 347 12.82 -0.95 -9.63
C LEU A 347 14.20 -1.42 -9.17
N CYS A 348 15.22 -1.34 -10.04
CA CYS A 348 16.60 -1.67 -9.70
C CYS A 348 17.14 -0.74 -8.60
N VAL A 349 16.92 0.57 -8.72
CA VAL A 349 17.32 1.56 -7.70
C VAL A 349 16.63 1.27 -6.36
N CYS A 350 15.30 1.12 -6.34
CA CYS A 350 14.56 0.80 -5.12
C CYS A 350 15.03 -0.52 -4.49
N SER A 351 15.26 -1.55 -5.30
CA SER A 351 15.69 -2.86 -4.80
C SER A 351 17.12 -2.87 -4.30
N PHE A 352 18.02 -2.10 -4.92
CA PHE A 352 19.37 -1.87 -4.43
C PHE A 352 19.35 -1.22 -3.04
N TYR A 353 18.61 -0.11 -2.87
CA TYR A 353 18.45 0.54 -1.57
C TYR A 353 17.81 -0.39 -0.54
N PHE A 354 16.83 -1.20 -0.95
CA PHE A 354 16.22 -2.20 -0.09
C PHE A 354 17.22 -3.25 0.39
N GLY A 355 18.08 -3.76 -0.49
CA GLY A 355 19.15 -4.69 -0.16
C GLY A 355 20.18 -4.09 0.79
N PHE A 356 20.59 -2.84 0.52
CA PHE A 356 21.49 -2.08 1.39
C PHE A 356 20.91 -1.91 2.80
N MET A 357 19.63 -1.54 2.92
CA MET A 357 18.95 -1.40 4.21
C MET A 357 18.74 -2.74 4.91
N ALA A 358 18.41 -3.81 4.17
CA ALA A 358 18.23 -5.15 4.73
C ALA A 358 19.51 -5.66 5.40
N ARG A 359 20.67 -5.43 4.78
CA ARG A 359 21.97 -5.78 5.39
C ARG A 359 22.24 -4.99 6.67
N ASN A 360 21.85 -3.71 6.67
CA ASN A 360 22.07 -2.78 7.77
C ASN A 360 20.85 -2.65 8.70
N VAL A 361 19.91 -3.61 8.69
CA VAL A 361 18.60 -3.47 9.33
C VAL A 361 18.68 -3.08 10.81
N LYS A 362 19.70 -3.56 11.53
CA LYS A 362 19.93 -3.24 12.96
C LYS A 362 20.51 -1.84 13.20
N LYS A 363 21.05 -1.20 12.17
CA LYS A 363 21.74 0.11 12.23
C LYS A 363 20.90 1.26 11.64
N LEU A 364 19.76 0.96 11.02
CA LEU A 364 18.89 1.94 10.37
C LEU A 364 18.40 3.04 11.31
N TYR A 365 18.43 4.28 10.81
CA TYR A 365 17.75 5.43 11.40
C TYR A 365 16.23 5.27 11.36
N PHE A 366 15.51 6.04 12.17
CA PHE A 366 14.05 5.88 12.31
C PHE A 366 13.28 6.04 10.98
N TYR A 367 13.61 7.07 10.20
CA TYR A 367 12.99 7.27 8.89
C TYR A 367 13.36 6.15 7.90
N GLU A 368 14.58 5.60 7.97
CA GLU A 368 15.02 4.48 7.14
C GLU A 368 14.28 3.19 7.51
N ARG A 369 13.93 2.99 8.78
CA ARG A 369 13.09 1.86 9.20
C ARG A 369 11.69 1.94 8.58
N PHE A 370 11.12 3.15 8.53
CA PHE A 370 9.85 3.37 7.84
C PHE A 370 9.97 3.11 6.33
N LEU A 371 11.01 3.64 5.68
CA LEU A 371 11.24 3.40 4.26
C LEU A 371 11.45 1.91 3.97
N PHE A 372 12.21 1.20 4.80
CA PHE A 372 12.43 -0.23 4.71
C PHE A 372 11.11 -1.02 4.79
N CYS A 373 10.25 -0.70 5.77
CA CYS A 373 8.93 -1.32 5.89
C CYS A 373 7.99 -0.95 4.74
N TYR A 374 8.05 0.28 4.25
CA TYR A 374 7.29 0.71 3.09
C TYR A 374 7.68 -0.05 1.83
N LEU A 375 8.98 -0.23 1.57
CA LEU A 375 9.48 -1.06 0.46
C LEU A 375 9.09 -2.55 0.61
N LEU A 376 9.09 -3.09 1.83
CA LEU A 376 8.55 -4.44 2.09
C LEU A 376 7.08 -4.57 1.65
N VAL A 377 6.25 -3.58 1.99
CA VAL A 377 4.84 -3.55 1.57
C VAL A 377 4.73 -3.39 0.05
N ALA A 378 5.48 -2.45 -0.55
CA ALA A 378 5.50 -2.21 -1.98
C ALA A 378 5.87 -3.47 -2.78
N PHE A 379 6.90 -4.19 -2.36
CA PHE A 379 7.31 -5.44 -2.99
C PHE A 379 6.34 -6.59 -2.74
N THR A 380 5.67 -6.64 -1.58
CA THR A 380 4.65 -7.65 -1.30
C THR A 380 3.43 -7.51 -2.22
N PHE A 381 2.98 -6.28 -2.46
CA PHE A 381 1.84 -5.99 -3.35
C PHE A 381 2.22 -5.80 -4.82
N SER A 382 3.52 -5.80 -5.15
CA SER A 382 4.00 -5.52 -6.50
C SER A 382 3.34 -6.30 -7.65
N PRO A 383 2.97 -7.59 -7.53
CA PRO A 383 2.25 -8.29 -8.61
C PRO A 383 0.76 -7.93 -8.71
N ILE A 384 0.19 -7.30 -7.69
CA ILE A 384 -1.24 -6.98 -7.62
C ILE A 384 -1.44 -5.54 -8.07
N TYR A 385 -0.75 -4.58 -7.43
CA TYR A 385 -0.86 -3.17 -7.77
C TYR A 385 0.40 -2.36 -7.39
N GLY A 386 0.59 -1.22 -8.05
CA GLY A 386 1.60 -0.23 -7.68
C GLY A 386 1.24 0.52 -6.40
N VAL A 387 1.88 0.16 -5.28
CA VAL A 387 1.63 0.79 -3.97
C VAL A 387 1.86 2.31 -4.01
N PHE A 388 2.76 2.83 -4.85
CA PHE A 388 3.02 4.28 -4.91
C PHE A 388 1.76 5.09 -5.26
N GLY A 389 1.06 4.70 -6.32
CA GLY A 389 -0.18 5.35 -6.79
C GLY A 389 -1.46 4.90 -6.09
N THR A 390 -1.47 3.76 -5.41
CA THR A 390 -2.68 3.25 -4.77
C THR A 390 -2.76 3.57 -3.28
N ALA A 391 -3.99 3.84 -2.84
CA ALA A 391 -4.45 3.63 -1.47
C ALA A 391 -3.44 4.03 -0.38
N ASN A 392 -2.97 5.28 -0.50
CA ASN A 392 -2.15 6.00 0.47
C ASN A 392 -0.64 5.80 0.36
N GLY A 393 -0.09 5.07 -0.62
CA GLY A 393 1.37 4.90 -0.68
C GLY A 393 2.14 6.21 -0.88
N PHE A 394 1.64 7.13 -1.69
CA PHE A 394 2.20 8.47 -1.78
C PHE A 394 2.18 9.22 -0.43
N SER A 395 1.12 9.05 0.37
CA SER A 395 1.04 9.68 1.69
C SER A 395 2.08 9.15 2.66
N PHE A 396 2.45 7.87 2.58
CA PHE A 396 3.57 7.32 3.35
C PHE A 396 4.86 8.07 3.01
N LEU A 397 5.16 8.26 1.73
CA LEU A 397 6.36 8.98 1.29
C LEU A 397 6.40 10.42 1.81
N ILE A 398 5.27 11.14 1.77
CA ILE A 398 5.19 12.51 2.30
C ILE A 398 5.37 12.53 3.82
N ILE A 399 4.60 11.74 4.56
CA ILE A 399 4.70 11.74 6.03
C ILE A 399 6.09 11.29 6.48
N MET A 400 6.70 10.31 5.81
CA MET A 400 8.09 9.92 6.07
C MET A 400 9.08 11.07 5.77
N SER A 401 8.86 11.84 4.71
CA SER A 401 9.69 13.01 4.37
C SER A 401 9.53 14.13 5.39
N LEU A 402 8.30 14.39 5.87
CA LEU A 402 8.04 15.36 6.94
C LEU A 402 8.66 14.91 8.26
N VAL A 403 8.53 13.62 8.59
CA VAL A 403 9.23 13.03 9.74
C VAL A 403 10.72 13.19 9.57
N PHE A 404 11.30 12.92 8.39
CA PHE A 404 12.72 13.15 8.10
C PHE A 404 13.11 14.61 8.36
N LEU A 405 12.40 15.59 7.81
CA LEU A 405 12.67 17.02 8.00
C LEU A 405 12.65 17.43 9.47
N VAL A 406 11.61 17.03 10.21
CA VAL A 406 11.49 17.28 11.65
C VAL A 406 12.53 16.46 12.45
N SER A 407 13.03 15.35 11.89
CA SER A 407 13.95 14.41 12.55
C SER A 407 15.40 14.48 12.07
N THR A 408 15.80 15.45 11.25
CA THR A 408 17.20 15.65 10.76
C THR A 408 18.26 15.82 11.88
N ARG A 409 17.89 15.63 13.16
CA ARG A 409 18.78 15.52 14.33
C ARG A 409 18.54 14.26 15.19
N PHE A 410 17.94 13.19 14.67
CA PHE A 410 17.61 11.97 15.43
C PHE A 410 18.53 10.78 15.22
N LYS A 411 19.17 10.33 16.30
CA LYS A 411 19.44 8.91 16.55
C LYS A 411 18.62 8.49 17.77
N LEU A 412 17.62 7.63 17.58
CA LEU A 412 16.92 6.99 18.70
C LEU A 412 17.93 6.13 19.47
N SER A 413 17.95 6.29 20.80
CA SER A 413 18.81 5.52 21.70
C SER A 413 18.51 4.02 21.58
N ARG A 414 19.56 3.22 21.75
CA ARG A 414 19.53 1.76 21.67
C ARG A 414 18.77 1.15 22.82
#